data_AF-A0A9E4B693-F1
#
_entry.id   AF-A0A9E4B693-F1
#
_cell.length_a   1.000
_cell.length_b   1.000
_cell.length_c   1.000
_cell.angle_alpha   90.00
_cell.angle_beta   90.00
_cell.angle_gamma   90.00
#
_symmetry.space_group_name_H-M   'P 1'
#
loop_
_entity.id
_entity.type
_entity.pdbx_description
1 polymer ?
#
loop_
_entity_poly.entity_id
_entity_poly.type
_entity_poly.pdbx_seq_one_letter_code
_entity_poly.pdbx_strand_id
1 'polypeptide(L)'
;MVDWLAAVAIFWVGAAIHLGGMYDVEHGASAGKQAIGLVVLLGLYLATFYLIRLVTVPMDIGIFGDILIPSAIPAMLLGRGAMLVFKLLGMRLHRAVFSAEGH
;
A
#
# COMPACT_ATOMS: atom_id res chain seq x y z
N MET A 1 -7.97 2.50 -20.21
CA MET A 1 -7.74 1.04 -20.05
C MET A 1 -6.39 0.71 -19.40
N VAL A 2 -5.44 1.66 -19.31
CA VAL A 2 -4.10 1.45 -18.72
C VAL A 2 -4.03 1.96 -17.26
N ASP A 3 -5.06 2.63 -16.80
CA ASP A 3 -5.10 3.39 -15.53
C ASP A 3 -4.96 2.47 -14.30
N TRP A 4 -5.47 1.24 -14.40
CA TRP A 4 -5.28 0.23 -13.36
C TRP A 4 -3.81 -0.23 -13.27
N LEU A 5 -3.08 -0.23 -14.38
CA LEU A 5 -1.65 -0.58 -14.42
C LEU A 5 -0.83 0.51 -13.71
N ALA A 6 -1.21 1.78 -13.89
CA ALA A 6 -0.62 2.89 -13.16
C ALA A 6 -0.89 2.76 -11.64
N ALA A 7 -2.12 2.43 -11.24
CA ALA A 7 -2.46 2.19 -9.84
C ALA A 7 -1.66 1.03 -9.23
N VAL A 8 -1.48 -0.07 -9.97
CA VAL A 8 -0.65 -1.21 -9.56
C VAL A 8 0.82 -0.81 -9.42
N ALA A 9 1.36 -0.03 -10.35
CA ALA A 9 2.73 0.47 -10.27
C ALA A 9 2.94 1.36 -9.03
N ILE A 10 2.01 2.29 -8.77
CA ILE A 10 2.05 3.16 -7.58
C ILE A 10 1.98 2.33 -6.30
N PHE A 11 1.12 1.30 -6.26
CA PHE A 11 1.05 0.39 -5.13
C PHE A 11 2.40 -0.28 -4.87
N TRP A 12 3.04 -0.86 -5.89
CA TRP A 12 4.30 -1.58 -5.70
C TRP A 12 5.43 -0.66 -5.25
N VAL A 13 5.51 0.56 -5.78
CA VAL A 13 6.47 1.58 -5.32
C VAL A 13 6.19 1.94 -3.86
N GLY A 14 4.93 2.23 -3.52
CA GLY A 14 4.53 2.57 -2.15
C GLY A 14 4.79 1.42 -1.16
N ALA A 15 4.51 0.18 -1.57
CA ALA A 15 4.75 -1.03 -0.80
C ALA A 15 6.24 -1.28 -0.60
N ALA A 16 7.08 -1.08 -1.63
CA ALA A 16 8.54 -1.19 -1.48
C ALA A 16 9.09 -0.17 -0.47
N ILE A 17 8.62 1.08 -0.53
CA ILE A 17 9.04 2.13 0.41
C ILE A 17 8.60 1.77 1.84
N HIS A 18 7.33 1.42 2.04
CA HIS A 18 6.81 1.15 3.38
C HIS A 18 7.32 -0.19 3.92
N LEU A 19 7.06 -1.29 3.22
CA LEU A 19 7.35 -2.65 3.71
C LEU A 19 8.80 -3.08 3.52
N GLY A 20 9.50 -2.55 2.51
CA GLY A 20 10.92 -2.86 2.28
C GLY A 20 11.88 -1.87 2.93
N GLY A 21 11.43 -0.63 3.17
CA GLY A 21 12.26 0.42 3.77
C GLY A 21 11.89 0.79 5.21
N MET A 22 10.60 0.86 5.55
CA MET A 22 10.16 1.44 6.84
C MET A 22 9.73 0.42 7.90
N TYR A 23 9.46 -0.82 7.54
CA TYR A 23 8.98 -1.84 8.46
C TYR A 23 9.86 -3.10 8.40
N ASP A 24 10.12 -3.67 9.57
CA ASP A 24 10.80 -4.96 9.72
C ASP A 24 9.84 -6.00 10.33
N VAL A 25 9.99 -7.27 9.96
CA VAL A 25 9.07 -8.33 10.36
C VAL A 25 9.70 -9.18 11.47
N GLU A 26 9.32 -8.91 12.72
CA GLU A 26 9.97 -9.49 13.89
C GLU A 26 9.58 -10.95 14.18
N HIS A 27 8.29 -11.32 14.04
CA HIS A 27 7.77 -12.60 14.55
C HIS A 27 6.69 -13.19 13.66
N GLY A 28 6.73 -14.52 13.48
CA GLY A 28 5.70 -15.30 12.78
C GLY A 28 5.71 -15.16 11.25
N ALA A 29 6.73 -14.50 10.71
CA ALA A 29 6.91 -14.25 9.30
C ALA A 29 7.31 -15.53 8.56
N SER A 30 6.47 -15.96 7.62
CA SER A 30 6.90 -16.86 6.55
C SER A 30 6.73 -16.14 5.23
N ALA A 31 7.58 -16.46 4.24
CA ALA A 31 7.48 -15.88 2.90
C ALA A 31 6.05 -15.99 2.33
N GLY A 32 5.37 -17.11 2.61
CA GLY A 32 3.96 -17.31 2.22
C GLY A 32 2.99 -16.33 2.89
N LYS A 33 3.11 -16.10 4.21
CA LYS A 33 2.25 -15.14 4.92
C LYS A 33 2.51 -13.70 4.47
N GLN A 34 3.76 -13.35 4.21
CA GLN A 34 4.12 -12.03 3.68
C GLN A 34 3.54 -11.83 2.27
N ALA A 35 3.65 -12.82 1.40
CA ALA A 35 3.04 -12.78 0.06
C ALA A 35 1.52 -12.64 0.12
N ILE A 36 0.85 -13.41 0.99
CA ILE A 36 -0.60 -13.30 1.21
C ILE A 36 -0.96 -11.90 1.72
N GLY A 37 -0.22 -11.36 2.68
CA GLY A 37 -0.42 -10.00 3.20
C GLY A 37 -0.29 -8.93 2.13
N LEU A 38 0.72 -9.04 1.26
CA LEU A 38 0.92 -8.16 0.10
C LEU A 38 -0.23 -8.24 -0.91
N VAL A 39 -0.72 -9.44 -1.22
CA VAL A 39 -1.85 -9.64 -2.13
C VAL A 39 -3.14 -9.06 -1.56
N VAL A 40 -3.41 -9.28 -0.27
CA VAL A 40 -4.58 -8.69 0.42
C VAL A 40 -4.47 -7.17 0.44
N LEU A 41 -3.28 -6.63 0.71
CA LEU A 41 -3.04 -5.19 0.72
C LEU A 41 -3.21 -4.57 -0.68
N LEU A 42 -2.76 -5.25 -1.74
CA LEU A 42 -3.00 -4.85 -3.13
C LEU A 42 -4.50 -4.84 -3.45
N GLY A 43 -5.23 -5.87 -3.02
CA GLY A 43 -6.69 -5.95 -3.19
C GLY A 43 -7.40 -4.78 -2.51
N LEU A 44 -7.04 -4.47 -1.25
CA LEU A 44 -7.59 -3.32 -0.52
C LEU A 44 -7.24 -1.98 -1.17
N TYR A 45 -6.00 -1.85 -1.66
CA TYR A 45 -5.55 -0.66 -2.38
C TYR A 45 -6.37 -0.44 -3.65
N LEU A 46 -6.51 -1.48 -4.49
CA LEU A 46 -7.28 -1.40 -5.73
C LEU A 46 -8.76 -1.16 -5.45
N ALA A 47 -9.35 -1.83 -4.46
CA ALA A 47 -10.74 -1.62 -4.08
C ALA A 47 -10.99 -0.15 -3.68
N THR A 48 -10.10 0.41 -2.85
CA THR A 48 -10.18 1.81 -2.43
C THR A 48 -9.97 2.77 -3.60
N PHE A 49 -8.99 2.49 -4.48
CA PHE A 49 -8.75 3.24 -5.71
C PHE A 49 -10.00 3.28 -6.59
N TYR A 50 -10.63 2.12 -6.85
CA TYR A 50 -11.84 2.06 -7.67
C TYR A 50 -13.03 2.78 -7.03
N LEU A 51 -13.22 2.65 -5.71
CA LEU A 51 -14.28 3.35 -4.99
C LEU A 51 -14.13 4.87 -5.07
N ILE A 52 -12.91 5.39 -4.85
CA ILE A 52 -12.66 6.83 -4.96
C ILE A 52 -12.83 7.26 -6.42
N ARG A 53 -12.33 6.47 -7.36
CA ARG A 53 -12.44 6.76 -8.79
C ARG A 53 -13.89 6.87 -9.25
N LEU A 54 -14.79 6.01 -8.76
CA LEU A 54 -16.22 6.11 -9.07
C LEU A 54 -16.82 7.46 -8.66
N VAL A 55 -16.28 8.08 -7.60
CA VAL A 55 -16.73 9.38 -7.11
C VAL A 55 -16.02 10.54 -7.83
N THR A 56 -14.77 10.38 -8.25
CA THR A 56 -13.99 11.46 -8.89
C THR A 56 -14.18 11.53 -10.41
N VAL A 57 -14.50 10.43 -11.08
CA VAL A 57 -14.78 10.40 -12.54
C VAL A 57 -15.82 11.43 -13.00
N PRO A 58 -16.95 11.67 -12.30
CA PRO A 58 -17.92 12.68 -12.73
C PRO A 58 -17.45 14.13 -12.54
N MET A 59 -16.27 14.38 -11.95
CA MET A 59 -15.77 15.74 -11.67
C MET A 59 -14.90 16.34 -12.80
N ASP A 60 -14.67 15.61 -13.90
CA ASP A 60 -13.92 16.05 -15.10
C ASP A 60 -12.59 16.75 -14.80
N ILE A 61 -11.80 16.14 -13.91
CA ILE A 61 -10.56 16.71 -13.33
C ILE A 61 -9.33 16.49 -14.22
N GLY A 62 -9.54 16.01 -15.45
CA GLY A 62 -8.51 15.61 -16.39
C GLY A 62 -7.81 14.28 -16.03
N ILE A 63 -7.07 13.74 -17.01
CA ILE A 63 -6.46 12.40 -16.97
C ILE A 63 -5.55 12.20 -15.74
N PHE A 64 -4.80 13.22 -15.34
CA PHE A 64 -3.92 13.15 -14.18
C PHE A 64 -4.71 13.18 -12.85
N GLY A 65 -5.79 13.96 -12.77
CA GLY A 65 -6.66 14.01 -11.59
C GLY A 65 -7.37 12.68 -11.34
N ASP A 66 -7.79 12.01 -12.41
CA ASP A 66 -8.49 10.72 -12.37
C ASP A 66 -7.62 9.54 -11.89
N ILE A 67 -6.30 9.70 -11.85
CA ILE A 67 -5.36 8.67 -11.41
C ILE A 67 -4.68 9.06 -10.10
N LEU A 68 -4.21 10.31 -9.97
CA LEU A 68 -3.46 10.75 -8.80
C LEU A 68 -4.36 10.83 -7.56
N ILE A 69 -5.55 11.42 -7.65
CA ILE A 69 -6.43 11.61 -6.49
C ILE A 69 -6.89 10.25 -5.94
N PRO A 70 -7.38 9.30 -6.77
CA PRO A 70 -7.78 8.00 -6.27
C PRO A 70 -6.62 7.13 -5.79
N SER A 71 -5.38 7.43 -6.20
CA SER A 71 -4.18 6.71 -5.75
C SER A 71 -3.58 7.29 -4.46
N ALA A 72 -3.67 8.61 -4.26
CA ALA A 72 -3.05 9.29 -3.12
C ALA A 72 -3.64 8.84 -1.78
N ILE A 73 -4.97 8.78 -1.68
CA ILE A 73 -5.67 8.40 -0.45
C ILE A 73 -5.29 6.97 0.02
N PRO A 74 -5.42 5.91 -0.80
CA PRO A 74 -5.02 4.58 -0.38
C PRO A 74 -3.50 4.48 -0.15
N ALA A 75 -2.68 5.24 -0.89
CA ALA A 75 -1.24 5.29 -0.64
C ALA A 75 -0.91 5.86 0.75
N MET A 76 -1.59 6.92 1.22
CA MET A 76 -1.43 7.45 2.57
C MET A 76 -1.87 6.45 3.65
N LEU A 77 -2.80 5.56 3.32
CA LEU A 77 -3.28 4.52 4.23
C LEU A 77 -2.43 3.24 4.22
N LEU A 78 -1.49 3.08 3.27
CA LEU A 78 -0.71 1.85 3.10
C LEU A 78 -0.01 1.42 4.39
N GLY A 79 0.63 2.33 5.12
CA GLY A 79 1.32 1.97 6.37
C GLY A 79 0.35 1.42 7.44
N ARG A 80 -0.81 2.04 7.62
CA ARG A 80 -1.85 1.57 8.56
C ARG A 80 -2.51 0.28 8.08
N GLY A 81 -2.82 0.19 6.79
CA GLY A 81 -3.38 -1.00 6.16
C GLY A 81 -2.44 -2.18 6.28
N ALA A 82 -1.14 -1.99 6.05
CA ALA A 82 -0.12 -3.00 6.25
C ALA A 82 -0.09 -3.49 7.71
N MET A 83 -0.02 -2.58 8.68
CA MET A 83 -0.04 -2.97 10.10
C MET A 83 -1.27 -3.82 10.45
N LEU A 84 -2.46 -3.46 9.94
CA LEU A 84 -3.69 -4.21 10.18
C LEU A 84 -3.69 -5.58 9.48
N VAL A 85 -3.41 -5.60 8.17
CA VAL A 85 -3.43 -6.83 7.34
C VAL A 85 -2.41 -7.85 7.87
N PHE A 86 -1.19 -7.40 8.14
CA PHE A 86 -0.15 -8.29 8.64
C PHE A 86 -0.46 -8.77 10.07
N LYS A 87 -1.04 -7.91 10.93
CA LYS A 87 -1.53 -8.31 12.26
C LYS A 87 -2.64 -9.37 12.18
N LEU A 88 -3.57 -9.24 11.25
CA LEU A 88 -4.63 -10.24 11.02
C LEU A 88 -4.06 -11.59 10.56
N LEU A 89 -2.93 -11.59 9.86
CA LEU A 89 -2.20 -12.79 9.46
C LEU A 89 -1.26 -13.34 10.56
N GLY A 90 -1.33 -12.75 11.76
CA GLY A 90 -0.52 -13.15 12.92
C GLY A 90 0.95 -12.68 12.84
N MET A 91 1.26 -11.71 11.99
CA MET A 91 2.57 -11.08 11.88
C MET A 91 2.58 -9.74 12.63
N ARG A 92 3.69 -9.41 13.27
CA ARG A 92 3.90 -8.08 13.85
C ARG A 92 4.92 -7.34 13.00
N LEU A 93 4.50 -6.20 12.47
CA LEU A 93 5.37 -5.25 11.78
C LEU A 93 5.86 -4.24 12.81
N HIS A 94 7.18 -4.06 12.92
CA HIS A 94 7.78 -2.99 13.68
C HIS A 94 8.32 -1.92 12.73
N ARG A 95 8.22 -0.64 13.09
CA ARG A 95 8.83 0.41 12.27
C ARG A 95 10.34 0.33 12.45
N ALA A 96 11.08 0.17 11.36
CA ALA A 96 12.54 0.23 11.40
C ALA A 96 12.95 1.62 11.91
N VAL A 97 13.54 1.67 13.10
CA VAL A 97 14.15 2.90 13.62
C VAL A 97 15.52 2.99 12.99
N PHE A 98 15.66 3.85 11.97
CA PHE A 98 16.97 4.24 11.46
C PHE A 98 17.64 5.13 12.52
N SER A 99 18.33 4.51 13.48
CA SER A 99 19.20 5.25 14.39
C SER A 99 20.41 5.74 13.58
N ALA A 100 20.61 7.05 13.55
CA ALA A 100 21.75 7.70 12.90
C ALA A 100 23.06 7.57 13.71
N GLU A 101 23.11 6.74 14.75
CA GLU A 101 24.25 6.63 15.68
C GLU A 101 25.10 5.36 15.49
N GLY A 102 24.99 4.67 14.36
CA GLY A 102 25.71 3.43 14.10
C GLY A 102 26.79 3.54 13.02
N HIS A 103 27.76 4.45 13.16
CA HIS A 103 29.02 4.43 12.42
C HIS A 103 30.21 4.58 13.36
#